data_AF-A0A7X7H6D3-F1
#
_entry.id   AF-A0A7X7H6D3-F1
#
_cell.length_a   1.000
_cell.length_b   1.000
_cell.length_c   1.000
_cell.angle_alpha   90.00
_cell.angle_beta   90.00
_cell.angle_gamma   90.00
#
_symmetry.space_group_name_H-M   'P 1'
#
loop_
_entity.id
_entity.type
_entity.pdbx_description
1 polymer ?
#
loop_
_entity_poly.entity_id
_entity_poly.type
_entity_poly.pdbx_seq_one_letter_code
_entity_poly.pdbx_strand_id
1 'polypeptide(L)'
;MRPKIIFILCLLMVSVASFAQTDRREVRGGNRDFKKENFQEAEIDYKKAIVKDSTSNAANFNLGNTYFRMENFQEADKYYGAVADSLDRA
;
A
#
# COMPACT_ATOMS: atom_id res chain seq x y z
N MET A 1 -19.03 -8.04 -36.57
CA MET A 1 -19.43 -8.45 -35.20
C MET A 1 -20.61 -7.59 -34.75
N ARG A 2 -21.62 -8.15 -34.07
CA ARG A 2 -22.80 -7.37 -33.64
C ARG A 2 -22.38 -6.28 -32.63
N PRO A 3 -22.85 -5.03 -32.76
CA PRO A 3 -22.41 -3.91 -31.90
C PRO A 3 -22.66 -4.15 -30.41
N LYS A 4 -23.69 -4.95 -30.09
CA LYS A 4 -24.00 -5.40 -28.72
C LYS A 4 -22.88 -6.25 -28.09
N ILE A 5 -22.18 -7.06 -28.89
CA ILE A 5 -21.08 -7.92 -28.41
C ILE A 5 -19.85 -7.08 -28.08
N ILE A 6 -19.56 -6.06 -28.90
CA ILE A 6 -18.45 -5.12 -28.66
C ILE A 6 -18.71 -4.34 -27.38
N PHE A 7 -19.94 -3.86 -27.17
CA PHE A 7 -20.32 -3.14 -25.95
C PHE A 7 -20.17 -3.99 -24.68
N ILE A 8 -20.57 -5.27 -24.74
CA ILE A 8 -20.42 -6.22 -23.62
C ILE A 8 -18.93 -6.51 -23.33
N LEU A 9 -18.11 -6.66 -24.37
CA LEU A 9 -16.66 -6.86 -24.22
C LEU A 9 -15.97 -5.62 -23.61
N CYS A 10 -16.37 -4.41 -23.99
CA CYS A 10 -15.85 -3.19 -23.39
C CYS A 10 -16.22 -3.07 -21.89
N LEU A 11 -17.45 -3.42 -21.51
CA LEU A 11 -17.89 -3.44 -20.10
C LEU A 11 -17.12 -4.47 -19.26
N LEU A 12 -16.81 -5.64 -19.83
CA LEU A 12 -16.01 -6.67 -19.16
C LEU A 12 -14.57 -6.21 -18.90
N MET A 13 -13.93 -5.50 -19.83
CA MET A 13 -12.57 -4.99 -19.63
C MET A 13 -12.46 -3.93 -18.52
N VAL A 14 -13.49 -3.12 -18.30
CA VAL A 14 -13.51 -2.11 -17.23
C VAL A 14 -13.52 -2.75 -15.83
N SER A 15 -14.13 -3.93 -15.68
CA SER A 15 -14.19 -4.65 -14.39
C SER A 15 -12.85 -5.20 -13.91
N VAL A 16 -11.93 -5.51 -14.82
CA VAL A 16 -10.60 -6.05 -14.49
C VAL A 16 -9.64 -4.95 -14.04
N ALA A 17 -9.89 -3.69 -14.40
CA ALA A 17 -9.07 -2.55 -14.01
C ALA A 17 -9.27 -2.13 -12.53
N SER A 18 -10.25 -2.70 -11.82
CA SER A 18 -10.54 -2.35 -10.41
C SER A 18 -9.47 -2.84 -9.42
N PHE A 19 -8.58 -3.76 -9.82
CA PHE A 19 -7.46 -4.23 -9.00
C PHE A 19 -6.31 -3.22 -8.88
N ALA A 20 -6.34 -2.12 -9.64
CA ALA A 20 -5.31 -1.06 -9.60
C ALA A 20 -5.57 0.04 -8.55
N GLN A 21 -6.65 -0.05 -7.75
CA GLN A 21 -6.86 0.84 -6.60
C GLN A 21 -5.98 0.41 -5.41
N THR A 22 -4.66 0.50 -5.60
CA THR A 22 -3.60 -0.01 -4.71
C THR A 22 -3.53 0.72 -3.35
N ASP A 23 -4.32 1.77 -3.14
CA ASP A 23 -4.21 2.64 -1.97
C ASP A 23 -5.41 2.46 -1.01
N ARG A 24 -5.25 1.52 -0.07
CA ARG A 24 -6.28 1.13 0.91
C ARG A 24 -6.53 2.25 1.93
N ARG A 25 -7.75 2.30 2.48
CA ARG A 25 -8.18 3.31 3.47
C ARG A 25 -7.18 3.51 4.60
N GLU A 26 -6.57 2.42 5.06
CA GLU A 26 -5.59 2.42 6.15
C GLU A 26 -4.27 3.12 5.76
N VAL A 27 -3.73 2.88 4.55
CA VAL A 27 -2.51 3.57 4.07
C VAL A 27 -2.77 5.08 3.98
N ARG A 28 -3.94 5.49 3.50
CA ARG A 28 -4.32 6.91 3.48
C ARG A 28 -4.49 7.50 4.89
N GLY A 29 -4.95 6.70 5.84
CA GLY A 29 -4.99 7.05 7.26
C GLY A 29 -3.59 7.35 7.78
N GLY A 30 -2.70 6.38 7.65
CA GLY A 30 -1.30 6.51 8.07
C GLY A 30 -0.59 7.69 7.39
N ASN A 31 -0.83 7.91 6.09
CA ASN A 31 -0.24 9.04 5.35
C ASN A 31 -0.68 10.41 5.90
N ARG A 32 -1.93 10.53 6.36
CA ARG A 32 -2.43 11.78 6.95
C ARG A 32 -1.81 12.02 8.33
N ASP A 33 -1.68 10.97 9.13
CA ASP A 33 -1.12 11.09 10.49
C ASP A 33 0.38 11.32 10.44
N PHE A 34 1.09 10.63 9.54
CA PHE A 34 2.51 10.87 9.28
C PHE A 34 2.80 12.33 8.88
N LYS A 35 1.96 12.91 8.00
CA LYS A 35 2.09 14.33 7.60
C LYS A 35 1.87 15.31 8.75
N LYS A 36 1.12 14.91 9.77
CA LYS A 36 0.89 15.67 11.01
C LYS A 36 1.93 15.38 12.09
N GLU A 37 2.92 14.54 11.79
CA GLU A 37 3.94 14.05 12.73
C GLU A 37 3.37 13.19 13.88
N ASN A 38 2.15 12.69 13.70
CA ASN A 38 1.51 11.72 14.59
C ASN A 38 2.00 10.31 14.25
N PHE A 39 3.26 10.02 14.57
CA PHE A 39 3.93 8.80 14.10
C PHE A 39 3.37 7.52 14.73
N GLN A 40 2.89 7.57 15.98
CA GLN A 40 2.26 6.42 16.62
C GLN A 40 0.95 6.02 15.91
N GLU A 41 0.10 6.99 15.55
CA GLU A 41 -1.13 6.75 14.81
C GLU A 41 -0.83 6.25 13.39
N ALA A 42 0.18 6.83 12.74
CA ALA A 42 0.64 6.39 11.44
C ALA A 42 1.10 4.93 11.47
N GLU A 43 1.89 4.54 12.47
CA GLU A 43 2.35 3.16 12.70
C GLU A 43 1.18 2.19 12.80
N ILE A 44 0.17 2.52 13.62
CA ILE A 44 -1.03 1.69 13.81
C ILE A 44 -1.75 1.47 12.48
N ASP A 45 -1.97 2.52 11.70
CA ASP A 45 -2.71 2.42 10.45
C ASP A 45 -1.92 1.68 9.36
N TYR A 46 -0.61 1.89 9.25
CA TYR A 46 0.20 1.09 8.33
C TYR A 46 0.26 -0.39 8.74
N LYS A 47 0.34 -0.71 10.04
CA LYS A 47 0.25 -2.10 10.53
C LYS A 47 -1.08 -2.74 10.17
N LYS A 48 -2.21 -2.02 10.32
CA LYS A 48 -3.53 -2.51 9.85
C LYS A 48 -3.54 -2.75 8.35
N ALA A 49 -2.90 -1.88 7.55
CA ALA A 49 -2.78 -2.09 6.11
C ALA A 49 -2.01 -3.38 5.78
N ILE A 50 -0.89 -3.62 6.47
CA ILE A 50 -0.05 -4.83 6.31
C ILE A 50 -0.81 -6.09 6.72
N VAL A 51 -1.62 -6.06 7.78
CA VAL A 51 -2.47 -7.21 8.16
C VAL A 51 -3.45 -7.57 7.03
N LYS A 52 -3.96 -6.59 6.29
CA LYS A 52 -4.86 -6.82 5.15
C LYS A 52 -4.13 -7.20 3.87
N ASP A 53 -2.87 -6.81 3.76
CA ASP A 53 -2.02 -6.99 2.58
C ASP A 53 -0.55 -6.94 2.98
N SER A 54 0.00 -8.10 3.30
CA SER A 54 1.40 -8.20 3.71
C SER A 54 2.37 -7.82 2.58
N THR A 55 1.90 -7.86 1.33
CA THR A 55 2.69 -7.55 0.13
C THR A 55 2.59 -6.08 -0.29
N SER A 56 1.91 -5.23 0.48
CA SER A 56 1.79 -3.81 0.15
C SER A 56 3.12 -3.08 0.34
N ASN A 57 3.81 -2.79 -0.78
CA ASN A 57 5.06 -2.02 -0.76
C ASN A 57 4.86 -0.63 -0.17
N ALA A 58 3.73 0.03 -0.46
CA ALA A 58 3.40 1.34 0.11
C ALA A 58 3.28 1.29 1.63
N ALA A 59 2.57 0.30 2.18
CA ALA A 59 2.39 0.19 3.63
C ALA A 59 3.70 -0.15 4.34
N ASN A 60 4.49 -1.11 3.82
CA ASN A 60 5.77 -1.47 4.40
C ASN A 60 6.78 -0.31 4.31
N PHE A 61 6.90 0.35 3.16
CA PHE A 61 7.82 1.47 2.98
C PHE A 61 7.45 2.65 3.89
N ASN A 62 6.17 3.00 3.98
CA ASN A 62 5.74 4.10 4.84
C ASN A 62 5.84 3.77 6.33
N LEU A 63 5.66 2.51 6.73
CA LEU A 63 5.95 2.07 8.08
C LEU A 63 7.45 2.17 8.39
N GLY A 64 8.32 1.82 7.44
CA GLY A 64 9.77 2.06 7.53
C GLY A 64 10.11 3.53 7.75
N ASN A 65 9.53 4.43 6.95
CA ASN A 65 9.67 5.88 7.13
C ASN A 65 9.19 6.34 8.50
N THR A 66 8.09 5.77 9.00
CA THR A 66 7.53 6.10 10.32
C THR A 66 8.50 5.71 11.42
N TYR A 67 9.07 4.50 11.39
CA TYR A 67 10.10 4.08 12.34
C TYR A 67 11.36 4.91 12.24
N PHE A 68 11.77 5.29 11.03
CA PHE A 68 12.91 6.18 10.83
C PHE A 68 12.69 7.55 11.48
N ARG A 69 11.50 8.15 11.34
CA ARG A 69 11.13 9.41 11.99
C ARG A 69 11.07 9.31 13.51
N MET A 70 10.78 8.11 14.04
CA MET A 70 10.83 7.81 15.48
C MET A 70 12.22 7.37 15.96
N GLU A 71 13.26 7.48 15.12
CA GLU A 71 14.64 7.06 15.40
C GLU A 71 14.79 5.56 15.73
N ASN A 72 13.79 4.75 15.39
CA ASN A 72 13.85 3.30 15.51
C ASN A 72 14.41 2.70 14.21
N PHE A 73 15.71 2.88 14.00
CA PHE A 73 16.38 2.48 12.76
C PHE A 73 16.35 0.97 12.51
N GLN A 74 16.36 0.16 13.57
CA GLN A 74 16.31 -1.30 13.43
C GLN A 74 14.99 -1.79 12.81
N GLU A 75 13.85 -1.27 13.28
CA GLU A 75 12.58 -1.61 12.63
C GLU A 75 12.48 -0.96 11.25
N ALA A 76 12.99 0.26 11.05
CA ALA A 76 13.01 0.89 9.73
C ALA A 76 13.71 0.00 8.68
N ASP A 77 14.92 -0.48 8.99
CA ASP A 77 15.71 -1.36 8.11
C ASP A 77 14.97 -2.65 7.78
N LYS A 78 14.29 -3.26 8.75
CA LYS A 78 13.49 -4.46 8.54
C LYS A 78 12.38 -4.24 7.50
N TYR A 79 11.64 -3.13 7.60
CA TYR A 79 10.55 -2.86 6.64
C TYR A 79 11.07 -2.39 5.28
N TYR A 80 12.19 -1.68 5.23
CA TYR A 80 12.84 -1.38 3.96
C TYR A 80 13.38 -2.63 3.26
N GLY A 81 14.00 -3.54 4.02
CA GLY A 81 14.46 -4.83 3.52
C GLY A 81 13.32 -5.67 2.94
N ALA A 82 12.17 -5.72 3.62
CA ALA A 82 10.98 -6.41 3.10
C ALA A 82 10.49 -5.84 1.76
N VAL A 83 10.57 -4.51 1.57
CA VAL A 83 10.23 -3.86 0.30
C VAL A 83 11.27 -4.19 -0.77
N ALA A 84 12.57 -4.10 -0.46
CA ALA A 84 13.64 -4.45 -1.40
C ALA A 84 13.50 -5.90 -1.90
N ASP A 85 13.35 -6.86 -0.96
CA ASP A 85 13.13 -8.28 -1.26
C ASP A 85 11.91 -8.51 -2.16
N SER A 86 10.85 -7.72 -2.00
CA SER A 86 9.65 -7.84 -2.83
C SER A 86 9.87 -7.37 -4.26
N LEU A 87 10.70 -6.33 -4.45
CA LEU A 87 11.00 -5.75 -5.76
C LEU A 87 11.95 -6.62 -6.55
N ASP A 88 12.88 -7.29 -5.89
CA ASP A 88 13.82 -8.25 -6.51
C ASP A 88 13.13 -9.53 -7.00
N ARG A 89 11.94 -9.84 -6.48
CA ARG A 89 11.14 -11.04 -6.84
C ARG A 89 10.08 -10.79 -7.91
N ALA A 90 9.87 -9.53 -8.31
CA ALA A 90 8.84 -9.10 -9.26
C ALA A 90 9.35 -9.11 -10.72
#